data_AF-A0A1Y1QF50-F1
#
_entry.id   AF-A0A1Y1QF50-F1
#
_cell.length_a   1.000
_cell.length_b   1.000
_cell.length_c   1.000
_cell.angle_alpha   90.00
_cell.angle_beta   90.00
_cell.angle_gamma   90.00
#
_symmetry.space_group_name_H-M   'P 1'
#
loop_
_entity.id
_entity.type
_entity.pdbx_description
1 polymer ?
#
loop_
_entity_poly.entity_id
_entity_poly.type
_entity_poly.pdbx_seq_one_letter_code
_entity_poly.pdbx_strand_id
1 'polypeptide(L)'
;MNTQKVLPGNELAVWNLTDPKTPVRVGMASLALGGRGVAFTYERSWLANGYPLSGDMPLQGAVLTPTVRDRLFGALDDAMPDRWGERAIRFIDNPPRATALDAD
;
A
#
# COMPACT_ATOMS: atom_id res chain seq x y z
N MET A 1 -15.83 -20.53 17.55
CA MET A 1 -15.06 -19.27 17.39
C MET A 1 -15.39 -18.72 16.01
N ASN A 2 -16.02 -17.54 15.95
CA ASN A 2 -16.51 -16.96 14.71
C ASN A 2 -15.39 -16.11 14.10
N THR A 3 -14.66 -16.65 13.13
CA THR A 3 -13.61 -15.92 12.40
C THR A 3 -14.32 -15.00 11.41
N GLN A 4 -14.60 -13.76 11.82
CA GLN A 4 -14.96 -12.73 10.85
C GLN A 4 -13.77 -12.56 9.91
N LYS A 5 -13.96 -12.85 8.62
CA LYS A 5 -13.03 -12.48 7.56
C LYS A 5 -12.99 -10.95 7.55
N VAL A 6 -11.97 -10.35 8.17
CA VAL A 6 -11.71 -8.91 8.02
C VAL A 6 -11.43 -8.70 6.53
N LEU A 7 -12.39 -8.10 5.83
CA LEU A 7 -12.13 -7.63 4.47
C LEU A 7 -11.08 -6.53 4.60
N PRO A 8 -9.96 -6.58 3.86
CA PRO A 8 -8.99 -5.52 3.91
C PRO A 8 -9.71 -4.21 3.57
N GLY A 9 -9.64 -3.24 4.49
CA GLY A 9 -10.07 -1.88 4.17
C GLY A 9 -9.24 -1.33 3.01
N ASN A 10 -9.72 -0.27 2.38
CA ASN A 10 -9.04 0.35 1.24
C ASN A 10 -7.81 1.19 1.67
N GLU A 11 -7.36 1.06 2.91
CA GLU A 11 -6.34 1.88 3.53
C GLU A 11 -5.30 1.03 4.27
N LEU A 12 -4.02 1.38 4.12
CA LEU A 12 -2.89 0.75 4.78
C LEU A 12 -2.03 1.81 5.46
N ALA A 13 -1.78 1.62 6.76
CA ALA A 13 -0.89 2.49 7.52
C ALA A 13 0.58 2.16 7.20
N VAL A 14 1.38 3.18 6.88
CA VAL A 14 2.82 3.03 6.64
C VAL A 14 3.59 3.48 7.88
N TRP A 15 4.50 2.62 8.33
CA TRP A 15 5.27 2.79 9.56
C TRP A 15 6.77 2.69 9.30
N ASN A 16 7.54 3.54 9.97
CA ASN A 16 8.99 3.39 10.09
C ASN A 16 9.29 2.62 11.38
N LEU A 17 9.97 1.48 11.22
CA LEU A 17 10.35 0.57 12.30
C LEU A 17 11.88 0.49 12.52
N THR A 18 12.63 1.49 12.07
CA THR A 18 14.10 1.54 12.24
C THR A 18 14.50 1.44 13.72
N ASP A 19 13.72 2.04 14.62
CA ASP A 19 13.69 1.69 16.04
C ASP A 19 12.37 0.96 16.36
N PRO A 20 12.38 -0.37 16.51
CA PRO A 20 11.18 -1.14 16.82
C PRO A 20 10.55 -0.80 18.18
N LYS A 21 11.29 -0.15 19.10
CA LYS A 21 10.75 0.28 20.39
C LYS A 21 9.94 1.57 20.27
N THR A 22 10.17 2.34 19.22
CA THR A 22 9.50 3.62 18.97
C THR A 22 8.98 3.70 17.53
N PRO A 23 8.01 2.86 17.14
CA PRO A 23 7.48 2.87 15.78
C PRO A 23 6.86 4.23 15.45
N VAL A 24 7.26 4.81 14.33
CA VAL A 24 6.77 6.12 13.88
C VAL A 24 5.85 5.95 12.70
N ARG A 25 4.63 6.50 12.79
CA ARG A 25 3.69 6.53 11.67
C ARG A 25 4.17 7.52 10.62
N VAL A 26 4.38 7.04 9.40
CA VAL A 26 4.84 7.84 8.26
C VAL A 26 3.64 8.44 7.53
N GLY A 27 2.58 7.66 7.35
CA GLY A 27 1.41 8.10 6.59
C GLY A 27 0.39 6.99 6.34
N MET A 28 -0.50 7.24 5.39
CA MET A 28 -1.55 6.33 4.95
C MET A 28 -1.51 6.15 3.44
N ALA A 29 -1.50 4.90 3.00
CA ALA A 29 -1.74 4.50 1.62
C ALA A 29 -3.21 4.14 1.43
N SER A 30 -3.81 4.49 0.29
CA SER A 30 -5.20 4.14 -0.03
C SER A 30 -5.40 3.82 -1.51
N LEU A 31 -6.41 3.00 -1.82
CA LEU A 31 -6.73 2.67 -3.21
C LEU A 31 -7.15 3.92 -4.00
N ALA A 32 -6.58 4.08 -5.19
CA ALA A 32 -6.86 5.16 -6.13
C ALA A 32 -7.18 4.60 -7.53
N LEU A 33 -7.58 5.48 -8.45
CA LEU A 33 -7.81 5.14 -9.87
C LEU A 33 -8.75 3.93 -10.08
N GLY A 34 -9.79 3.80 -9.25
CA GLY A 34 -10.72 2.67 -9.32
C GLY A 34 -10.11 1.33 -8.89
N GLY A 35 -9.14 1.36 -7.96
CA GLY A 35 -8.43 0.17 -7.47
C GLY A 35 -7.18 -0.18 -8.28
N ARG A 36 -6.81 0.64 -9.27
CA ARG A 36 -5.66 0.42 -10.16
C ARG A 36 -4.51 1.38 -9.85
N GLY A 37 -4.31 1.67 -8.58
CA GLY A 37 -3.27 2.57 -8.10
C GLY A 37 -3.40 2.78 -6.60
N VAL A 38 -2.35 3.33 -6.00
CA VAL A 38 -2.31 3.63 -4.57
C VAL A 38 -1.94 5.09 -4.38
N ALA A 39 -2.85 5.87 -3.79
CA ALA A 39 -2.56 7.21 -3.31
C ALA A 39 -1.88 7.14 -1.94
N PHE A 40 -1.14 8.19 -1.58
CA PHE A 40 -0.43 8.27 -0.31
C PHE A 40 -0.54 9.65 0.32
N THR A 41 -0.73 9.70 1.64
CA THR A 41 -0.73 10.94 2.42
C THR A 41 0.25 10.81 3.58
N TYR A 42 1.18 11.76 3.70
CA TYR A 42 2.09 11.83 4.83
C TYR A 42 1.36 12.26 6.12
N GLU A 43 1.78 11.67 7.23
CA GLU A 43 1.36 12.08 8.56
C GLU A 43 1.98 13.45 8.91
N ARG A 44 1.25 14.30 9.64
CA ARG A 44 1.74 15.64 9.99
C ARG A 44 3.05 15.62 10.78
N SER A 45 3.20 14.66 11.69
CA SER A 45 4.42 14.47 12.48
C SER A 45 5.62 14.09 11.60
N TRP A 46 5.37 13.30 10.56
CA TRP A 46 6.40 12.90 9.59
C TRP A 46 6.76 14.05 8.65
N LEU A 47 5.81 14.87 8.22
CA LEU A 47 6.09 16.08 7.44
C LEU A 47 7.03 17.04 8.17
N ALA A 48 6.92 17.13 9.50
CA ALA A 48 7.72 18.05 10.30
C ALA A 48 9.17 17.59 10.51
N ASN A 49 9.42 16.28 10.61
CA ASN A 49 10.72 15.75 11.07
C ASN A 49 11.26 14.56 10.26
N GLY A 50 10.52 14.12 9.24
CA GLY A 50 10.82 12.94 8.45
C GLY A 50 11.56 13.28 7.16
N TYR A 51 11.45 12.36 6.20
CA TYR A 51 12.08 12.46 4.90
C TYR A 51 11.18 11.85 3.81
N PRO A 52 11.37 12.22 2.52
CA PRO A 52 10.72 11.56 1.40
C PRO A 52 11.01 10.05 1.38
N LEU A 53 9.98 9.22 1.23
CA LEU A 53 10.18 7.75 1.19
C LEU A 53 10.91 7.28 -0.07
N SER A 54 10.72 7.99 -1.19
CA SER A 54 11.35 7.71 -2.48
C SER A 54 11.36 8.97 -3.32
N GLY A 55 12.12 8.99 -4.42
CA GLY A 55 12.31 10.18 -5.25
C GLY A 55 11.03 10.74 -5.89
N ASP A 56 10.03 9.88 -6.09
CA ASP A 56 8.70 10.21 -6.62
C ASP A 56 7.66 10.49 -5.52
N MET A 57 8.07 10.50 -4.24
CA MET A 57 7.22 10.79 -3.09
C MET A 57 7.72 12.02 -2.30
N PRO A 58 7.66 13.24 -2.88
CA PRO A 58 8.16 14.44 -2.20
C PRO A 58 7.46 14.65 -0.87
N LEU A 59 8.19 15.11 0.15
CA LEU A 59 7.66 15.35 1.49
C LEU A 59 6.75 16.60 1.47
N GLN A 60 5.46 16.40 1.20
CA GLN A 60 4.47 17.46 1.06
C GLN A 60 3.12 17.07 1.69
N GLY A 61 2.36 18.07 2.12
CA GLY A 61 1.06 17.86 2.80
C GLY A 61 -0.11 17.51 1.88
N ALA A 62 0.07 17.61 0.56
CA ALA A 62 -0.96 17.21 -0.40
C ALA A 62 -0.92 15.69 -0.65
N VAL A 63 -2.09 15.10 -0.95
CA VAL A 63 -2.21 13.69 -1.33
C VAL A 63 -1.39 13.42 -2.59
N LEU A 64 -0.47 12.46 -2.51
CA LEU A 64 0.27 11.94 -3.65
C LEU A 64 -0.63 10.94 -4.38
N THR A 65 -0.97 11.23 -5.63
CA THR A 65 -1.81 10.35 -6.46
C THR A 65 -1.01 9.89 -7.66
N PRO A 66 -1.00 8.58 -7.99
CA PRO A 66 -0.28 8.09 -9.15
C PRO A 66 -0.91 8.64 -10.45
N THR A 67 -0.07 8.96 -11.42
CA THR A 67 -0.49 9.44 -12.74
C THR A 67 -0.69 8.32 -13.75
N VAL A 68 -0.17 7.13 -13.45
CA VAL A 68 -0.21 5.94 -14.30
C VAL A 68 -0.91 4.83 -13.53
N ARG A 69 -1.88 4.16 -14.17
CA ARG A 69 -2.57 2.99 -13.60
C ARG A 69 -1.59 1.83 -13.45
N ASP A 70 -1.86 0.98 -12.48
CA ASP A 70 -1.14 -0.27 -12.25
C ASP A 70 0.35 -0.04 -11.92
N ARG A 71 0.69 1.17 -11.46
CA ARG A 71 2.02 1.58 -11.00
C ARG A 71 1.94 2.12 -9.57
N LEU A 72 2.91 1.72 -8.76
CA LEU A 72 3.08 2.19 -7.39
C LEU A 72 4.23 3.22 -7.31
N PHE A 73 4.22 4.01 -6.23
CA PHE A 73 5.37 4.84 -5.88
C PHE A 73 6.56 3.95 -5.50
N GLY A 74 7.79 4.38 -5.75
CA GLY A 74 8.98 3.53 -5.61
C GLY A 74 9.05 2.78 -4.28
N ALA A 75 8.88 3.47 -3.15
CA ALA A 75 8.94 2.84 -1.83
C ALA A 75 7.79 1.84 -1.56
N LEU A 76 6.64 2.01 -2.20
CA LEU A 76 5.51 1.07 -2.10
C LEU A 76 5.70 -0.11 -3.06
N ASP A 77 6.28 0.13 -4.23
CA ASP A 77 6.61 -0.88 -5.23
C ASP A 77 7.65 -1.87 -4.70
N ASP A 78 8.69 -1.36 -4.02
CA ASP A 78 9.73 -2.18 -3.38
C ASP A 78 9.19 -3.06 -2.24
N ALA A 79 8.08 -2.67 -1.63
CA ALA A 79 7.40 -3.42 -0.56
C ALA A 79 6.33 -4.39 -1.09
N MET A 80 6.09 -4.41 -2.40
CA MET A 80 5.10 -5.28 -3.01
C MET A 80 5.50 -6.75 -2.80
N PRO A 81 4.54 -7.66 -2.52
CA PRO A 81 4.84 -9.08 -2.45
C PRO A 81 5.48 -9.56 -3.76
N ASP A 82 6.50 -10.39 -3.64
CA ASP A 82 7.09 -11.07 -4.79
C ASP A 82 6.13 -12.14 -5.35
N ARG A 83 6.54 -12.83 -6.42
CA ARG A 83 5.73 -13.89 -7.05
C ARG A 83 5.33 -15.01 -6.10
N TRP A 84 6.15 -15.28 -5.08
CA TRP A 84 5.81 -16.27 -4.07
C TRP A 84 4.75 -15.71 -3.11
N GLY A 85 4.93 -14.49 -2.62
CA GLY A 85 3.99 -13.78 -1.75
C GLY A 85 2.63 -13.55 -2.40
N GLU A 86 2.59 -13.17 -3.68
CA GLU A 86 1.34 -13.04 -4.46
C GLU A 86 0.55 -14.35 -4.47
N ARG A 87 1.24 -15.48 -4.69
CA ARG A 87 0.60 -16.81 -4.68
C ARG A 87 0.10 -17.18 -3.29
N ALA A 88 0.88 -16.88 -2.26
CA ALA A 88 0.47 -17.12 -0.87
C ALA A 88 -0.79 -16.31 -0.52
N ILE A 89 -0.84 -15.02 -0.87
CA ILE A 89 -2.01 -14.16 -0.66
C ILE A 89 -3.23 -14.71 -1.42
N ARG A 90 -3.09 -15.09 -2.70
CA ARG A 90 -4.21 -15.66 -3.47
C ARG A 90 -4.73 -16.96 -2.88
N PHE A 91 -3.84 -17.81 -2.37
CA PHE A 91 -4.22 -19.06 -1.71
C PHE A 91 -4.97 -18.80 -0.39
N ILE A 92 -4.48 -17.86 0.43
CA ILE A 92 -5.06 -17.53 1.74
C ILE A 92 -6.38 -16.77 1.60
N ASP A 93 -6.43 -15.72 0.79
CA ASP A 93 -7.63 -14.90 0.59
C ASP A 93 -8.69 -15.65 -0.22
N ASN A 94 -8.26 -16.55 -1.12
CA ASN A 94 -9.08 -17.30 -2.07
C ASN A 94 -10.20 -16.43 -2.68
N PRO A 95 -9.85 -15.30 -3.31
CA PRO A 95 -10.86 -14.42 -3.89
C PRO A 95 -11.65 -15.22 -4.94
N PRO A 96 -12.99 -15.11 -4.97
CA PRO A 96 -13.80 -15.81 -5.97
C PRO A 96 -13.24 -15.48 -7.35
N ARG A 97 -12.89 -16.52 -8.11
CA ARG A 97 -12.17 -16.41 -9.39
C ARG A 97 -12.78 -15.30 -10.23
N ALA A 98 -11.97 -14.30 -10.58
CA ALA A 98 -12.24 -13.51 -11.78
C ALA A 98 -12.38 -14.51 -12.94
N THR A 99 -13.47 -14.40 -13.66
CA THR A 99 -13.96 -15.34 -14.67
C THR A 99 -12.94 -15.67 -15.77
N ALA A 100 -13.19 -16.74 -16.52
CA ALA A 100 -12.38 -17.36 -17.57
C ALA A 100 -11.98 -16.50 -18.80
N LEU A 101 -11.99 -15.17 -18.68
CA LEU A 101 -11.64 -14.21 -19.74
C LEU A 101 -10.14 -13.85 -19.78
N ASP A 102 -9.34 -14.33 -18.83
CA ASP A 102 -7.89 -14.06 -18.74
C ASP A 102 -7.03 -15.21 -19.31
N ALA A 103 -7.61 -16.08 -20.15
CA ALA A 103 -6.98 -17.32 -20.62
C ALA A 103 -6.83 -17.41 -22.16
N ASP A 104 -6.49 -16.29 -22.81
CA ASP A 104 -6.00 -16.26 -24.21
C ASP A 104 -4.50 -15.94 -24.26
#